data_AF-A0A939HHG7-F1
#
_entry.id   AF-A0A939HHG7-F1
#
_cell.length_a   1.000
_cell.length_b   1.000
_cell.length_c   1.000
_cell.angle_alpha   90.00
_cell.angle_beta   90.00
_cell.angle_gamma   90.00
#
_symmetry.space_group_name_H-M   'P 1'
#
loop_
_entity.id
_entity.type
_entity.pdbx_description
1 polymer ?
#
loop_
_entity_poly.entity_id
_entity_poly.type
_entity_poly.pdbx_seq_one_letter_code
_entity_poly.pdbx_strand_id
1 'polypeptide(L)'
;MGRWDRLHAVLVRAGLTDDESRTEVARIAAGGIWDECADGLKEHRAAARQEDARAFAVALRSIQGAITPLTLRPGDLAAAKGAVTGARRRLQHNRGLFERRLHRTNPVLDRTGRAFAALEAFLNPHRPEPPARFQGGAVPAAA
;
A
#
# COMPACT_ATOMS: atom_id res chain seq x y z
N MET A 1 9.54 -10.57 -10.15
CA MET A 1 8.25 -9.92 -10.49
C MET A 1 7.26 -10.26 -9.37
N GLY A 2 6.86 -9.27 -8.58
CA GLY A 2 6.01 -9.45 -7.40
C GLY A 2 4.55 -9.78 -7.74
N ARG A 3 3.74 -10.12 -6.73
CA ARG A 3 2.30 -10.42 -6.93
C ARG A 3 1.52 -9.23 -7.50
N TRP A 4 1.87 -8.01 -7.10
CA TRP A 4 1.20 -6.79 -7.54
C TRP A 4 1.62 -6.36 -8.95
N ASP A 5 2.88 -6.60 -9.35
CA ASP A 5 3.33 -6.38 -10.72
C ASP A 5 2.55 -7.24 -11.72
N ARG A 6 2.23 -8.49 -11.33
CA ARG A 6 1.41 -9.39 -12.14
C ARG A 6 -0.02 -8.89 -12.26
N LEU A 7 -0.65 -8.47 -11.16
CA LEU A 7 -2.00 -7.91 -11.18
C LEU A 7 -2.07 -6.62 -11.99
N HIS A 8 -1.08 -5.73 -11.82
CA HIS A 8 -0.93 -4.52 -12.61
C HIS A 8 -0.88 -4.81 -14.11
N ALA A 9 -0.03 -5.76 -14.52
CA ALA A 9 0.08 -6.15 -15.92
C ALA A 9 -1.24 -6.73 -16.48
N VAL A 10 -2.02 -7.46 -15.68
CA VAL A 10 -3.34 -7.95 -16.07
C VAL A 10 -4.32 -6.80 -16.29
N LEU A 11 -4.35 -5.82 -15.38
CA LEU A 11 -5.24 -4.67 -15.47
C LEU A 11 -4.89 -3.75 -16.65
N VAL A 12 -3.59 -3.52 -16.90
CA VAL A 12 -3.13 -2.79 -18.10
C VAL A 12 -3.54 -3.52 -19.37
N ARG A 13 -3.38 -4.85 -19.43
CA ARG A 13 -3.84 -5.65 -20.59
C ARG A 13 -5.37 -5.64 -20.77
N ALA A 14 -6.11 -5.41 -19.69
CA ALA A 14 -7.56 -5.23 -19.73
C ALA A 14 -7.99 -3.82 -20.17
N GLY A 15 -7.05 -2.91 -20.45
CA GLY A 15 -7.31 -1.59 -21.00
C GLY A 15 -7.29 -0.43 -19.99
N LEU A 16 -6.95 -0.68 -18.72
CA LEU A 16 -6.78 0.40 -17.74
C LEU A 16 -5.49 1.17 -18.01
N THR A 17 -5.49 2.47 -17.74
CA THR A 17 -4.26 3.27 -17.72
C THR A 17 -3.31 2.81 -16.61
N ASP A 18 -2.04 3.22 -16.67
CA ASP A 18 -1.05 2.90 -15.62
C ASP A 18 -1.52 3.43 -14.24
N ASP A 19 -2.07 4.64 -14.17
CA ASP A 19 -2.56 5.22 -12.92
C ASP A 19 -3.83 4.50 -12.40
N GLU A 20 -4.80 4.21 -13.26
CA GLU A 20 -5.99 3.43 -12.88
C GLU A 20 -5.64 2.02 -12.42
N SER A 21 -4.76 1.33 -13.14
CA SER A 21 -4.34 -0.02 -12.77
C SER A 21 -3.54 -0.02 -11.45
N ARG A 22 -2.67 0.96 -11.20
CA ARG A 22 -1.96 1.11 -9.91
C ARG A 22 -2.90 1.37 -8.74
N THR A 23 -3.83 2.31 -8.92
CA THR A 23 -4.81 2.65 -7.88
C THR A 23 -5.71 1.46 -7.58
N GLU A 24 -6.11 0.71 -8.60
CA GLU A 24 -6.90 -0.51 -8.46
C GLU A 24 -6.14 -1.64 -7.78
N VAL A 25 -4.87 -1.87 -8.12
CA VAL A 25 -3.99 -2.80 -7.37
C VAL A 25 -3.91 -2.39 -5.90
N ALA A 26 -3.77 -1.11 -5.60
CA ALA A 26 -3.72 -0.64 -4.22
C ALA A 26 -5.04 -0.84 -3.49
N ARG A 27 -6.18 -0.61 -4.14
CA ARG A 27 -7.50 -0.88 -3.59
C ARG A 27 -7.67 -2.37 -3.26
N ILE A 28 -7.36 -3.26 -4.21
CA ILE A 28 -7.43 -4.71 -4.03
C ILE A 28 -6.49 -5.18 -2.92
N ALA A 29 -5.24 -4.69 -2.91
CA ALA A 29 -4.25 -5.05 -1.91
C ALA A 29 -4.66 -4.59 -0.50
N ALA A 30 -5.13 -3.34 -0.37
CA ALA A 30 -5.60 -2.81 0.91
C ALA A 30 -6.83 -3.57 1.42
N GLY A 31 -7.74 -3.95 0.53
CA GLY A 31 -8.88 -4.83 0.83
C GLY A 31 -8.43 -6.19 1.36
N GLY A 32 -7.51 -6.87 0.67
CA GLY A 32 -6.97 -8.15 1.15
C GLY A 32 -6.29 -8.07 2.51
N ILE A 33 -5.53 -6.99 2.78
CA ILE A 33 -4.91 -6.77 4.10
C ILE A 33 -5.98 -6.51 5.18
N TRP A 34 -7.05 -5.78 4.84
CA TRP A 34 -8.19 -5.57 5.73
C TRP A 34 -8.87 -6.89 6.08
N ASP A 35 -9.19 -7.71 5.09
CA ASP A 35 -9.87 -8.99 5.29
C ASP A 35 -9.03 -9.95 6.14
N GLU A 36 -7.73 -10.08 5.86
CA GLU A 36 -6.80 -10.85 6.70
C GLU A 36 -6.81 -10.39 8.17
N CYS A 37 -6.87 -9.07 8.41
CA CYS A 37 -6.94 -8.54 9.77
C CYS A 37 -8.31 -8.77 10.42
N ALA A 38 -9.39 -8.69 9.64
CA ALA A 38 -10.76 -8.91 10.13
C ALA A 38 -10.97 -10.37 10.54
N ASP A 39 -10.44 -11.32 9.77
CA ASP A 39 -10.52 -12.74 10.09
C ASP A 39 -9.66 -13.09 11.31
N GLY A 40 -8.45 -12.56 11.39
CA GLY A 40 -7.62 -12.70 12.59
C GLY A 40 -8.27 -12.12 13.85
N LEU A 41 -8.99 -10.99 13.73
CA LEU A 41 -9.77 -10.45 14.85
C LEU A 41 -10.86 -11.43 15.32
N LYS A 42 -11.62 -12.01 14.39
CA LYS A 42 -12.70 -12.97 14.70
C LYS A 42 -12.12 -14.21 15.37
N GLU A 43 -11.06 -14.78 14.80
CA GLU A 43 -10.40 -15.99 15.31
C GLU A 43 -9.87 -15.79 16.74
N HIS A 44 -9.12 -14.71 16.97
CA HIS A 44 -8.55 -14.45 18.30
C HIS A 44 -9.61 -14.10 19.35
N ARG A 45 -10.72 -13.47 18.96
CA ARG A 45 -11.87 -13.29 19.85
C ARG A 45 -12.51 -14.62 20.22
N ALA A 46 -12.74 -15.50 19.24
CA ALA A 46 -13.28 -16.84 19.48
C ALA A 46 -12.38 -17.68 20.39
N ALA A 47 -11.06 -17.51 20.27
CA ALA A 47 -10.06 -18.18 21.11
C ALA A 47 -9.78 -17.47 22.47
N ALA A 48 -10.57 -16.45 22.85
CA ALA A 48 -10.39 -15.64 24.06
C ALA A 48 -9.00 -14.96 24.20
N ARG A 49 -8.25 -14.79 23.10
CA ARG A 49 -6.94 -14.13 23.05
C ARG A 49 -7.10 -12.61 22.93
N GLN A 50 -7.59 -11.98 23.99
CA GLN A 50 -8.02 -10.58 23.98
C GLN A 50 -6.93 -9.58 23.59
N GLU A 51 -5.68 -9.82 23.97
CA GLU A 51 -4.57 -8.92 23.63
C GLU A 51 -4.26 -8.93 22.13
N ASP A 52 -4.18 -10.11 21.53
CA ASP A 52 -3.94 -10.23 20.08
C ASP A 52 -5.13 -9.72 19.28
N ALA A 53 -6.36 -9.97 19.75
CA ALA A 53 -7.56 -9.38 19.17
C ALA A 53 -7.50 -7.84 19.18
N ARG A 54 -6.96 -7.22 20.24
CA ARG A 54 -6.75 -5.75 20.27
C ARG A 54 -5.72 -5.31 19.24
N ALA A 55 -4.66 -6.09 19.00
CA ALA A 55 -3.68 -5.78 17.96
C ALA A 55 -4.32 -5.76 16.56
N PHE A 56 -5.17 -6.75 16.25
CA PHE A 56 -5.94 -6.78 15.00
C PHE A 56 -6.90 -5.59 14.89
N ALA A 57 -7.61 -5.23 15.97
CA ALA A 57 -8.50 -4.07 15.97
C ALA A 57 -7.74 -2.75 15.72
N VAL A 58 -6.55 -2.61 16.29
CA VAL A 58 -5.66 -1.47 16.05
C VAL A 58 -5.18 -1.43 14.59
N ALA A 59 -4.83 -2.58 14.01
CA ALA A 59 -4.46 -2.69 12.61
C ALA A 59 -5.61 -2.23 11.69
N LEU A 60 -6.82 -2.77 11.88
CA LEU A 60 -8.02 -2.41 11.12
C LEU A 60 -8.30 -0.91 11.18
N ARG A 61 -8.31 -0.31 12.37
CA ARG A 61 -8.54 1.14 12.51
C ARG A 61 -7.50 1.98 11.76
N SER A 62 -6.25 1.50 11.70
CA SER A 62 -5.18 2.19 10.96
C SER A 62 -5.36 2.12 9.45
N ILE A 63 -5.85 0.97 8.96
CA ILE A 63 -6.11 0.67 7.54
C ILE A 63 -7.35 1.40 7.03
N GLN A 64 -8.39 1.57 7.86
CA GLN A 64 -9.68 2.14 7.46
C GLN A 64 -9.53 3.46 6.70
N GLY A 65 -8.62 4.33 7.17
CA GLY A 65 -8.37 5.63 6.53
C GLY A 65 -7.65 5.56 5.17
N ALA A 66 -7.23 4.38 4.69
CA ALA A 66 -6.78 4.18 3.31
C ALA A 66 -7.87 3.61 2.40
N ILE A 67 -8.81 2.82 2.94
CA ILE A 67 -9.86 2.15 2.14
C ILE A 67 -10.79 3.17 1.47
N THR A 68 -11.23 4.19 2.22
CA THR A 68 -12.14 5.23 1.70
C THR A 68 -11.58 5.96 0.46
N PRO A 69 -10.40 6.61 0.51
CA PRO A 69 -9.86 7.31 -0.67
C PRO A 69 -9.55 6.37 -1.84
N LEU A 70 -9.07 5.14 -1.59
CA LEU A 70 -8.81 4.15 -2.63
C LEU A 70 -10.10 3.68 -3.34
N THR A 71 -11.24 3.77 -2.68
CA THR A 71 -12.54 3.37 -3.24
C THR A 71 -13.23 4.53 -3.96
N LEU A 72 -13.15 5.74 -3.40
CA LEU A 72 -13.88 6.90 -3.90
C LEU A 72 -13.18 7.65 -5.04
N ARG A 73 -11.88 7.41 -5.25
CA ARG A 73 -11.06 8.13 -6.25
C ARG A 73 -10.22 7.17 -7.11
N PRO A 74 -10.86 6.29 -7.91
CA PRO A 74 -10.12 5.46 -8.86
C PRO A 74 -9.34 6.34 -9.84
N GLY A 75 -8.12 5.94 -10.20
CA GLY A 75 -7.23 6.70 -11.09
C GLY A 75 -6.47 7.86 -10.44
N ASP A 76 -6.85 8.31 -9.23
CA ASP A 76 -6.10 9.36 -8.50
C ASP A 76 -4.89 8.76 -7.77
N LEU A 77 -3.78 8.63 -8.49
CA LEU A 77 -2.54 8.06 -7.97
C LEU A 77 -1.97 8.87 -6.79
N ALA A 78 -2.14 10.19 -6.79
CA ALA A 78 -1.66 11.05 -5.70
C ALA A 78 -2.45 10.80 -4.41
N ALA A 79 -3.78 10.71 -4.50
CA ALA A 79 -4.62 10.36 -3.37
C ALA A 79 -4.34 8.94 -2.86
N ALA A 80 -4.13 7.96 -3.75
CA ALA A 80 -3.78 6.60 -3.37
C ALA A 80 -2.44 6.53 -2.61
N LYS A 81 -1.41 7.26 -3.07
CA LYS A 81 -0.12 7.39 -2.37
C LYS A 81 -0.32 7.98 -0.98
N GLY A 82 -1.01 9.12 -0.89
CA GLY A 82 -1.28 9.79 0.38
C GLY A 82 -2.05 8.90 1.37
N ALA A 83 -3.03 8.16 0.88
CA ALA A 83 -3.82 7.21 1.66
C ALA A 83 -2.96 6.08 2.24
N VAL A 84 -2.15 5.43 1.41
CA VAL A 84 -1.29 4.30 1.80
C VAL A 84 -0.20 4.78 2.76
N THR A 85 0.49 5.88 2.47
CA THR A 85 1.49 6.49 3.37
C THR A 85 0.86 6.88 4.70
N GLY A 86 -0.33 7.48 4.69
CA GLY A 86 -1.06 7.87 5.89
C GLY A 86 -1.45 6.67 6.76
N ALA A 87 -1.96 5.59 6.16
CA ALA A 87 -2.26 4.36 6.87
C ALA A 87 -1.02 3.72 7.47
N ARG A 88 0.11 3.68 6.73
CA ARG A 88 1.38 3.17 7.26
C ARG A 88 1.85 3.96 8.46
N ARG A 89 1.84 5.30 8.38
CA ARG A 89 2.26 6.17 9.50
C ARG A 89 1.37 5.97 10.73
N ARG A 90 0.04 5.91 10.56
CA ARG A 90 -0.90 5.59 11.65
C ARG A 90 -0.60 4.23 12.28
N LEU A 91 -0.34 3.21 11.46
CA LEU A 91 -0.04 1.87 11.93
C LEU A 91 1.28 1.83 12.72
N GLN A 92 2.33 2.50 12.24
CA GLN A 92 3.62 2.60 12.95
C GLN A 92 3.47 3.33 14.29
N HIS A 93 2.72 4.43 14.31
CA HIS A 93 2.44 5.16 15.54
C HIS A 93 1.67 4.29 16.55
N ASN A 94 0.58 3.67 16.11
CA ASN A 94 -0.25 2.82 16.95
C ASN A 94 0.50 1.57 17.42
N ARG A 95 1.35 1.00 16.58
CA ARG A 95 2.28 -0.08 16.96
C ARG A 95 3.18 0.36 18.10
N GLY A 96 3.85 1.50 17.98
CA GLY A 96 4.73 2.00 19.04
C GLY A 96 3.99 2.21 20.38
N LEU A 97 2.74 2.71 20.34
CA LEU A 97 1.90 2.83 21.53
C LEU A 97 1.52 1.46 22.12
N PHE A 98 1.14 0.52 21.27
CA PHE A 98 0.71 -0.82 21.67
C PHE A 98 1.85 -1.65 22.26
N GLU A 99 3.01 -1.64 21.61
CA GLU A 99 4.21 -2.37 22.07
C GLU A 99 4.77 -1.78 23.36
N ARG A 100 4.74 -0.45 23.53
CA ARG A 100 5.09 0.19 24.82
C ARG A 100 4.16 -0.25 25.94
N ARG A 101 2.86 -0.40 25.67
CA ARG A 101 1.87 -0.83 26.66
C ARG A 101 2.05 -2.30 27.05
N LEU A 102 2.39 -3.17 26.09
CA LEU A 102 2.51 -4.62 26.33
C LEU A 102 3.92 -5.09 26.67
N HIS A 103 4.92 -4.21 26.59
CA HIS A 103 6.34 -4.55 26.73
C HIS A 103 6.81 -5.72 25.83
N ARG A 104 6.14 -5.90 24.68
CA ARG A 104 6.47 -6.93 23.69
C ARG A 104 6.05 -6.50 22.29
N THR A 105 6.74 -7.03 21.28
CA THR A 105 6.36 -6.85 19.87
C THR A 105 5.12 -7.65 19.54
N ASN A 106 4.27 -7.13 18.64
CA ASN A 106 3.15 -7.89 18.10
C ASN A 106 3.33 -8.17 16.60
N PRO A 107 3.38 -9.46 16.17
CA PRO A 107 3.70 -9.83 14.80
C PRO A 107 2.66 -9.35 13.78
N VAL A 108 1.41 -9.15 14.19
CA VAL A 108 0.34 -8.65 13.31
C VAL A 108 0.64 -7.23 12.84
N LEU A 109 0.96 -6.34 13.79
CA LEU A 109 1.23 -4.93 13.50
C LEU A 109 2.48 -4.77 12.61
N ASP A 110 3.47 -5.63 12.81
CA ASP A 110 4.70 -5.68 12.03
C ASP A 110 4.47 -6.22 10.60
N ARG A 111 3.72 -7.33 10.47
CA ARG A 111 3.34 -7.90 9.16
C ARG A 111 2.48 -6.94 8.35
N THR A 112 1.47 -6.32 8.96
CA THR A 112 0.62 -5.32 8.32
C THR A 112 1.43 -4.08 7.93
N GLY A 113 2.38 -3.66 8.79
CA GLY A 113 3.30 -2.56 8.49
C GLY A 113 4.16 -2.81 7.25
N ARG A 114 4.74 -4.01 7.14
CA ARG A 114 5.49 -4.43 5.95
C ARG A 114 4.63 -4.49 4.71
N ALA A 115 3.39 -4.97 4.82
CA ALA A 115 2.46 -5.01 3.68
C ALA A 115 2.16 -3.61 3.15
N PHE A 116 1.91 -2.63 4.02
CA PHE A 116 1.72 -1.24 3.62
C PHE A 116 3.00 -0.57 3.09
N ALA A 117 4.17 -0.89 3.65
CA ALA A 117 5.44 -0.40 3.14
C ALA A 117 5.73 -0.91 1.72
N ALA A 118 5.47 -2.20 1.47
CA ALA A 118 5.58 -2.75 0.13
C ALA A 118 4.60 -2.05 -0.81
N LEU A 119 3.35 -1.80 -0.37
CA LEU A 119 2.33 -1.19 -1.22
C LEU A 119 2.69 0.26 -1.57
N GLU A 120 3.26 0.99 -0.62
CA GLU A 120 3.81 2.33 -0.85
C GLU A 120 4.94 2.31 -1.88
N ALA A 121 5.85 1.34 -1.79
CA ALA A 121 6.94 1.17 -2.76
C ALA A 121 6.41 0.84 -4.17
N PHE A 122 5.36 0.01 -4.27
CA PHE A 122 4.69 -0.29 -5.54
C PHE A 122 4.05 0.95 -6.17
N LEU A 123 3.44 1.82 -5.37
CA LEU A 123 2.83 3.06 -5.85
C LEU A 123 3.86 4.14 -6.22
N ASN A 124 5.05 4.09 -5.62
CA ASN A 124 6.16 4.99 -5.91
C ASN A 124 7.34 4.25 -6.56
N PRO A 125 7.18 3.68 -7.77
CA PRO A 125 8.34 3.20 -8.48
C PRO A 125 9.24 4.42 -8.73
N HIS A 126 10.51 4.36 -8.31
CA HIS A 126 11.50 5.28 -8.84
C HIS A 126 11.40 5.20 -10.36
N ARG A 127 10.95 6.28 -11.00
CA ARG A 127 10.93 6.38 -12.46
C ARG A 127 12.40 6.31 -12.90
N PRO A 128 12.84 5.28 -13.66
CA PRO A 128 14.12 5.40 -14.33
C PRO A 128 14.03 6.65 -15.23
N GLU A 129 15.03 7.53 -15.13
CA GLU A 129 15.11 8.70 -16.00
C GLU A 129 14.93 8.25 -17.46
N PRO A 130 14.12 8.97 -18.27
CA PRO A 130 14.14 8.70 -19.70
C PRO A 130 15.58 8.88 -20.20
N PRO A 131 16.10 7.99 -21.07
CA PRO A 131 17.44 8.16 -21.60
C PRO A 131 17.53 9.56 -22.19
N ALA A 132 18.54 10.31 -21.75
CA ALA A 132 18.80 11.66 -22.22
C ALA A 132 18.65 11.67 -23.74
N ARG A 133 17.63 12.38 -24.23
CA ARG A 133 17.49 12.62 -25.67
C ARG A 133 18.78 13.33 -26.06
N PHE A 134 19.67 12.63 -26.78
CA PHE A 134 20.79 13.25 -27.47
C PHE A 134 20.20 14.35 -28.37
N GLN A 135 20.29 15.60 -27.93
CA GLN A 135 20.22 16.76 -28.80
C GLN A 135 21.57 16.81 -29.53
N GLY A 136 21.75 15.88 -30.47
CA GLY A 136 22.83 15.93 -31.44
C GLY A 136 22.62 17.16 -32.32
N GLY A 137 23.61 18.04 -32.27
CA GLY A 137 23.54 19.42 -32.72
C GLY A 137 23.20 19.63 -34.19
N ALA A 138 22.73 20.84 -34.45
CA ALA A 138 22.65 21.43 -35.78
C ALA A 138 23.99 21.30 -36.51
N VAL A 139 23.94 20.73 -37.71
CA VAL A 139 25.04 20.81 -38.68
C VAL A 139 24.93 22.20 -39.34
N PRO A 140 25.94 23.08 -39.24
CA PRO A 140 25.93 24.31 -40.00
C PRO A 140 26.24 24.00 -41.46
N ALA A 141 25.43 24.60 -42.34
CA ALA A 141 25.69 24.62 -43.77
C ALA A 141 26.96 25.45 -44.07
N ALA A 142 27.88 24.85 -44.80
CA ALA A 142 28.91 25.49 -45.61
C ALA A 142 29.22 24.52 -46.75
N ALA A 143 29.51 24.92 -47.98
CA ALA A 143 29.37 26.14 -48.76
C ALA A 143 29.60 25.67 -50.21
#